data_AF-A0A6D2G2Y9-F1
#
_entry.id   AF-A0A6D2G2Y9-F1
#
_cell.length_a   1.000
_cell.length_b   1.000
_cell.length_c   1.000
_cell.angle_alpha   90.00
_cell.angle_beta   90.00
_cell.angle_gamma   90.00
#
_symmetry.space_group_name_H-M   'P 1'
#
loop_
_entity.id
_entity.type
_entity.pdbx_description
1 polymer ?
#
loop_
_entity_poly.entity_id
_entity_poly.type
_entity_poly.pdbx_seq_one_letter_code
_entity_poly.pdbx_strand_id
1 'polypeptide(L)' 'MKTSSTGLLYKVEKEGTGEAPKDSDTVVVNYKGTLIDGKEFDNSYTRGEPLSFRLDGVIPWLD' A
#
# COMPACT_ATOMS: atom_id res chain seq x y z
N MET A 1 -3.68 15.78 -1.96
CA MET A 1 -2.46 15.12 -1.42
C MET A 1 -2.30 15.55 0.01
N LYS A 2 -1.96 14.63 0.90
CA LYS A 2 -1.59 14.87 2.29
C LYS A 2 -0.13 14.43 2.47
N THR A 3 0.55 15.03 3.43
CA THR A 3 1.93 14.68 3.80
C THR A 3 1.91 14.18 5.25
N SER A 4 2.50 13.01 5.52
CA SER A 4 2.68 12.50 6.88
C SER A 4 3.79 13.27 7.63
N SER A 5 3.93 13.01 8.92
CA SER A 5 5.10 13.48 9.71
C SER A 5 6.44 12.90 9.23
N THR A 6 6.41 11.76 8.53
CA THR A 6 7.59 11.09 7.96
C THR A 6 7.90 11.56 6.53
N GLY A 7 7.08 12.44 5.94
CA GLY A 7 7.26 12.95 4.58
C GLY A 7 6.59 12.10 3.48
N LEU A 8 5.84 11.06 3.84
CA LEU A 8 5.07 10.26 2.88
C LEU A 8 3.93 11.11 2.28
N LEU A 9 3.89 11.16 0.95
CA LEU A 9 2.78 11.77 0.21
C LEU A 9 1.72 10.72 -0.11
N TYR A 10 0.47 11.00 0.26
CA TYR A 10 -0.65 10.09 -0.03
C TYR A 10 -1.92 10.85 -0.42
N LYS A 11 -2.82 10.15 -1.12
CA LYS A 11 -4.18 10.60 -1.40
C LYS A 11 -5.12 9.44 -1.14
N VAL A 12 -6.12 9.69 -0.30
CA VAL A 12 -7.20 8.74 -0.07
C VAL A 12 -8.18 8.90 -1.23
N GLU A 13 -8.26 7.88 -2.09
CA GLU A 13 -9.21 7.86 -3.21
C GLU A 13 -10.61 7.40 -2.75
N LYS A 14 -10.65 6.45 -1.81
CA LYS A 14 -11.88 5.95 -1.20
C LYS A 14 -11.59 5.52 0.23
N GLU A 15 -12.34 6.07 1.18
CA GLU A 15 -12.26 5.66 2.58
C GLU A 15 -12.93 4.29 2.79
N GLY A 16 -12.26 3.43 3.56
CA GLY A 16 -12.84 2.19 4.06
C GLY A 16 -13.73 2.45 5.27
N THR A 17 -14.57 1.47 5.61
CA THR A 17 -15.50 1.55 6.76
C THR A 17 -15.16 0.55 7.87
N GLY A 18 -14.07 -0.22 7.70
CA GLY A 18 -13.60 -1.20 8.67
C GLY A 18 -12.62 -0.62 9.68
N GLU A 19 -12.12 -1.48 10.56
CA GLU A 19 -11.03 -1.11 11.47
C GLU A 19 -9.75 -0.80 10.69
N ALA A 20 -9.00 0.20 11.16
CA ALA A 20 -7.67 0.47 10.63
C ALA A 20 -6.72 -0.67 11.03
N PRO A 21 -5.89 -1.17 10.11
CA PRO A 21 -4.92 -2.22 10.43
C PRO A 21 -3.88 -1.70 11.41
N LYS A 22 -3.37 -2.60 12.26
CA LYS A 22 -2.27 -2.39 13.19
C LYS A 22 -1.00 -3.06 12.66
N ASP A 23 0.16 -2.67 13.17
CA ASP A 23 1.47 -3.15 12.73
C ASP A 23 1.56 -4.69 12.67
N SER A 24 0.96 -5.38 13.64
CA SER A 24 1.01 -6.85 13.71
C SER A 24 0.05 -7.57 12.77
N ASP A 25 -0.87 -6.85 12.12
CA ASP A 25 -1.95 -7.44 11.34
C ASP A 25 -1.46 -7.91 9.97
N THR A 26 -2.11 -8.95 9.45
CA THR A 26 -1.96 -9.37 8.06
C THR A 26 -2.97 -8.62 7.20
N VAL A 27 -2.48 -7.92 6.18
CA VAL A 27 -3.30 -7.20 5.20
C VAL A 27 -3.31 -7.95 3.86
N VAL A 28 -4.42 -7.85 3.15
CA VAL A 28 -4.58 -8.40 1.80
C VAL A 28 -4.88 -7.25 0.84
N VAL A 29 -4.01 -7.03 -0.13
CA VAL A 29 -4.07 -5.84 -0.99
C VAL A 29 -3.96 -6.20 -2.47
N ASN A 30 -4.67 -5.43 -3.28
CA ASN A 30 -4.30 -5.25 -4.68
C ASN A 30 -3.55 -3.93 -4.85
N TYR A 31 -2.48 -3.93 -5.63
CA TYR A 31 -1.64 -2.77 -5.84
C TYR A 31 -1.01 -2.75 -7.23
N LYS A 32 -0.59 -1.54 -7.64
CA LYS A 32 0.27 -1.31 -8.80
C LYS A 32 1.36 -0.34 -8.40
N GLY A 33 2.61 -0.75 -8.56
CA GLY A 33 3.80 0.03 -8.30
C GLY A 33 4.43 0.55 -9.59
N THR A 34 4.64 1.87 -9.66
CA THR A 34 5.35 2.53 -10.77
C THR A 34 6.47 3.41 -10.23
N LEU A 35 7.53 3.55 -11.01
CA LEU A 35 8.54 4.60 -10.80
C LEU A 35 7.96 5.98 -11.19
N ILE A 36 8.68 7.05 -10.83
CA ILE A 36 8.25 8.43 -11.11
C ILE A 36 8.19 8.77 -12.61
N ASP A 37 8.88 7.99 -13.44
CA ASP A 37 8.84 8.10 -14.90
C ASP A 37 7.66 7.30 -15.51
N GLY A 38 6.84 6.67 -14.68
CA GLY A 38 5.69 5.86 -15.09
C GLY A 38 6.02 4.40 -15.40
N LYS A 39 7.29 3.96 -15.34
CA LYS A 39 7.64 2.56 -15.55
C LYS A 39 7.05 1.68 -14.45
N GLU A 40 6.19 0.74 -14.81
CA GLU A 40 5.68 -0.28 -13.89
C GLU A 40 6.81 -1.22 -13.46
N PHE A 41 6.89 -1.51 -12.16
CA PHE A 41 7.83 -2.49 -11.61
C PHE A 41 7.12 -3.68 -10.97
N ASP A 42 5.88 -3.50 -10.52
CA ASP A 42 5.10 -4.56 -9.88
C ASP A 42 3.58 -4.28 -9.96
N ASN A 43 2.76 -5.31 -10.14
CA ASN A 43 1.31 -5.19 -10.31
C ASN A 43 0.61 -6.49 -9.91
N SER A 44 -0.23 -6.46 -8.88
CA SER A 44 -0.97 -7.64 -8.44
C SER A 44 -2.11 -8.01 -9.40
N TYR A 45 -2.68 -7.03 -10.10
CA TYR A 45 -3.78 -7.24 -11.04
C TYR A 45 -3.33 -8.06 -12.25
N THR A 46 -2.08 -7.91 -12.69
CA THR A 46 -1.52 -8.71 -13.81
C THR A 46 -1.22 -10.15 -13.39
N ARG A 47 -0.90 -10.39 -12.11
CA ARG A 47 -0.80 -11.75 -11.55
C ARG A 47 -2.15 -12.44 -11.39
N GLY A 48 -3.23 -11.67 -11.27
CA GLY A 48 -4.59 -12.19 -11.10
C GLY A 48 -4.93 -12.58 -9.66
N GLU A 49 -4.06 -12.28 -8.70
CA GLU A 49 -4.28 -12.57 -7.28
C GLU A 49 -3.73 -11.44 -6.38
N PRO A 50 -4.42 -11.16 -5.25
CA PRO A 50 -3.94 -10.17 -4.29
C PRO A 50 -2.70 -10.67 -3.56
N LEU A 51 -1.96 -9.74 -2.96
CA LEU A 51 -0.83 -10.07 -2.10
C LEU A 51 -1.26 -10.01 -0.63
N SER A 52 -0.78 -10.98 0.16
CA SER A 52 -1.01 -11.05 1.61
C SER A 52 0.32 -10.97 2.36
N PHE A 53 0.42 -10.06 3.33
CA PHE A 53 1.64 -9.86 4.14
C PHE A 53 1.30 -9.23 5.50
N ARG A 54 2.22 -9.36 6.47
CA ARG A 54 2.14 -8.62 7.73
C ARG A 54 2.58 -7.17 7.53
N LEU A 55 1.86 -6.22 8.13
CA LEU A 55 2.12 -4.79 7.95
C LEU A 55 3.52 -4.38 8.44
N ASP A 56 3.98 -4.94 9.55
CA ASP A 56 5.35 -4.76 10.08
C ASP A 56 6.46 -5.47 9.28
N GLY A 57 6.11 -6.27 8.27
CA GLY A 57 7.03 -7.04 7.45
C GLY A 57 7.39 -6.41 6.11
N VAL A 58 6.87 -5.21 5.83
CA VAL A 58 7.10 -4.50 4.56
C VAL A 58 7.98 -3.27 4.74
N ILE A 59 8.09 -2.48 3.69
CA ILE A 59 9.01 -1.34 3.66
C ILE A 59 8.52 -0.27 4.66
N PRO A 60 9.40 0.38 5.46
CA PRO A 60 9.02 1.25 6.59
C PRO A 60 8.22 2.53 6.28
N TRP A 61 7.75 2.71 5.05
CA TRP A 61 6.83 3.80 4.70
C TRP A 61 5.44 3.27 4.32
N LEU A 62 5.25 1.95 4.35
CA LEU A 62 3.96 1.29 4.12
C LEU A 62 3.23 1.02 5.43
N ASP A 63 3.92 1.03 6.57
CA ASP A 63 3.39 1.06 7.93
C ASP A 63 3.10 2.49 8.43
#